data_AF-A0A897NS68-F1
#
_entry.id   AF-A0A897NS68-F1
#
_cell.length_a   1.000
_cell.length_b   1.000
_cell.length_c   1.000
_cell.angle_alpha   90.00
_cell.angle_beta   90.00
_cell.angle_gamma   90.00
#
_symmetry.space_group_name_H-M   'P 1'
#
loop_
_entity.id
_entity.type
_entity.pdbx_description
1 polymer ?
#
loop_
_entity_poly.entity_id
_entity_poly.type
_entity_poly.pdbx_seq_one_letter_code
_entity_poly.pdbx_strand_id
1 'polypeptide(L)'
;MFDRTDDRRDRDRGQVGIGTLIVFIAMVLVAAIAAGVLINTAGFLQSSAEESGEQASEQVTNRLVEVNTVGHVNNANDSGAGAEDLIENGTIDYVNMTTRLAPGSSDVNLNDTTMQWVSPDESSQLVARDTSTSGDYPIFNWTTVRDNDASVQNDDTLNDPVDRAEITINLNQTQLSTLDAGQSAELQISTRSGGQTTITLVVPDSLSNKNTVQL
;
A
#
# COMPACT_ATOMS: atom_id res chain seq x y z
N MET A 1 -27.20 86.73 -35.92
CA MET A 1 -27.61 85.74 -34.90
C MET A 1 -26.78 84.50 -35.18
N PHE A 2 -25.71 84.29 -34.43
CA PHE A 2 -24.70 83.26 -34.73
C PHE A 2 -25.12 81.90 -34.17
N ASP A 3 -25.01 80.91 -35.04
CA ASP A 3 -25.38 79.51 -34.86
C ASP A 3 -24.49 78.85 -33.77
N ARG A 4 -25.10 78.41 -32.66
CA ARG A 4 -24.43 77.68 -31.55
C ARG A 4 -24.87 76.22 -31.51
N THR A 5 -25.05 75.60 -32.68
CA THR A 5 -25.64 74.26 -32.77
C THR A 5 -24.64 73.15 -33.10
N ASP A 6 -23.39 73.48 -33.49
CA ASP A 6 -22.39 72.48 -33.91
C ASP A 6 -21.62 71.83 -32.73
N ASP A 7 -21.20 72.61 -31.72
CA ASP A 7 -20.39 72.10 -30.59
C ASP A 7 -21.07 71.03 -29.72
N ARG A 8 -22.40 70.86 -29.78
CA ARG A 8 -23.11 69.86 -28.95
C ARG A 8 -23.00 68.46 -29.55
N ARG A 9 -23.02 68.34 -30.89
CA ARG A 9 -22.97 67.04 -31.58
C ARG A 9 -21.61 66.37 -31.44
N ASP A 10 -20.53 67.15 -31.45
CA ASP A 10 -19.17 66.62 -31.25
C ASP A 10 -18.89 66.23 -29.79
N ARG A 11 -19.48 66.94 -28.82
CA ARG A 11 -19.43 66.55 -27.41
C ARG A 11 -20.17 65.24 -27.13
N ASP A 12 -21.35 65.06 -27.73
CA ASP A 12 -22.13 63.82 -27.57
C ASP A 12 -21.41 62.62 -28.23
N ARG A 13 -20.73 62.82 -29.37
CA ARG A 13 -19.89 61.80 -30.02
C ARG A 13 -18.64 61.45 -29.20
N GLY A 14 -17.97 62.46 -28.64
CA GLY A 14 -16.84 62.26 -27.72
C GLY A 14 -17.24 61.51 -26.45
N GLN A 15 -18.42 61.81 -25.89
CA GLN A 15 -18.96 61.14 -24.71
C GLN A 15 -19.31 59.67 -24.98
N VAL A 16 -19.91 59.36 -26.12
CA VAL A 16 -20.18 57.96 -26.52
C VAL A 16 -18.86 57.20 -26.73
N GLY A 17 -17.86 57.82 -27.38
CA GLY A 17 -16.54 57.22 -27.58
C GLY A 17 -15.83 56.88 -26.27
N ILE A 18 -15.85 57.80 -25.29
CA ILE A 18 -15.31 57.56 -23.95
C ILE A 18 -16.06 56.42 -23.25
N GLY A 19 -17.39 56.35 -23.38
CA GLY A 19 -18.19 55.26 -22.84
C GLY A 19 -17.79 53.89 -23.41
N THR A 20 -17.55 53.81 -24.72
CA THR A 20 -17.11 52.55 -25.36
C THR A 20 -15.71 52.12 -24.92
N LEU A 21 -14.77 53.06 -24.74
CA LEU A 21 -13.42 52.76 -24.24
C LEU A 21 -13.45 52.24 -22.79
N ILE A 22 -14.30 52.81 -21.94
CA ILE A 22 -14.44 52.35 -20.55
C ILE A 22 -14.95 50.90 -20.51
N VAL A 23 -15.98 50.58 -21.28
CA VAL A 23 -16.53 49.21 -21.35
C VAL A 23 -15.50 48.24 -21.92
N PHE A 24 -14.74 48.66 -22.94
CA PHE A 24 -13.69 47.83 -23.51
C PHE A 24 -12.63 47.46 -22.48
N ILE A 25 -12.12 48.45 -21.72
CA ILE A 25 -11.12 48.21 -20.67
C ILE A 25 -11.72 47.32 -19.57
N ALA A 26 -12.95 47.59 -19.14
CA ALA A 26 -13.62 46.77 -18.12
C ALA A 26 -13.77 45.31 -18.56
N MET A 27 -14.18 45.07 -19.81
CA MET A 27 -14.30 43.71 -20.37
C MET A 27 -12.95 43.00 -20.42
N VAL A 28 -11.89 43.69 -20.83
CA VAL A 28 -10.53 43.13 -20.86
C VAL A 28 -10.06 42.74 -19.46
N LEU A 29 -10.33 43.57 -18.44
CA LEU A 29 -9.97 43.26 -17.05
C LEU A 29 -10.74 42.05 -16.51
N VAL A 30 -12.05 41.98 -16.76
CA VAL A 30 -12.86 40.82 -16.36
C VAL A 30 -12.38 39.55 -17.07
N ALA A 31 -12.08 39.63 -18.37
CA ALA A 31 -11.54 38.51 -19.12
C ALA A 31 -10.18 38.05 -18.59
N ALA A 32 -9.30 38.98 -18.19
CA ALA A 32 -8.00 38.66 -17.60
C ALA A 32 -8.13 37.95 -16.25
N ILE A 33 -9.04 38.41 -15.38
CA ILE A 33 -9.31 37.74 -14.09
C ILE A 33 -9.91 36.35 -14.32
N ALA A 34 -10.90 36.24 -15.23
CA ALA A 34 -11.51 34.96 -15.58
C ALA A 34 -10.50 33.96 -16.13
N ALA A 35 -9.60 34.41 -17.03
CA ALA A 35 -8.51 33.58 -17.55
C ALA A 35 -7.53 33.15 -16.45
N GLY A 36 -7.19 34.05 -15.51
CA GLY A 36 -6.34 33.73 -14.37
C GLY A 36 -6.95 32.64 -13.46
N VAL A 37 -8.26 32.71 -13.20
CA VAL A 37 -8.98 31.67 -12.45
C VAL A 37 -8.97 30.35 -13.23
N LEU A 38 -9.28 30.38 -14.53
CA LEU A 38 -9.29 29.17 -15.36
C LEU A 38 -7.92 28.47 -15.40
N ILE A 39 -6.83 29.22 -15.52
CA ILE A 39 -5.47 28.66 -15.51
C ILE A 39 -5.14 28.06 -14.14
N ASN A 40 -5.49 28.74 -13.05
CA ASN A 40 -5.23 28.23 -11.71
C ASN A 40 -6.02 26.94 -11.42
N THR A 41 -7.31 26.91 -11.81
CA THR A 41 -8.12 25.70 -11.69
C THR A 41 -7.57 24.57 -12.56
N ALA A 42 -7.16 24.86 -13.79
CA ALA A 42 -6.55 23.85 -14.67
C ALA A 42 -5.25 23.30 -14.07
N GLY A 43 -4.39 24.16 -13.52
CA GLY A 43 -3.14 23.73 -12.86
C GLY A 43 -3.40 22.89 -11.61
N PHE A 44 -4.36 23.27 -10.78
CA PHE A 44 -4.78 22.47 -9.63
C PHE A 44 -5.29 21.09 -10.06
N LEU A 45 -6.21 21.05 -11.03
CA LEU A 45 -6.78 19.79 -11.53
C LEU A 45 -5.71 18.91 -12.20
N GLN A 46 -4.74 19.50 -12.89
CA GLN A 46 -3.62 18.76 -13.46
C GLN A 46 -2.77 18.11 -12.37
N SER A 47 -2.34 18.88 -11.37
CA SER A 47 -1.55 18.36 -10.25
C SER A 47 -2.30 17.25 -9.50
N SER A 48 -3.60 17.43 -9.25
CA SER A 48 -4.42 16.40 -8.60
C SER A 48 -4.59 15.15 -9.47
N ALA A 49 -4.71 15.31 -10.79
CA ALA A 49 -4.81 14.18 -11.72
C ALA A 49 -3.49 13.41 -11.83
N GLU A 50 -2.36 14.10 -11.81
CA GLU A 50 -1.02 13.48 -11.78
C GLU A 50 -0.80 12.71 -10.47
N GLU A 51 -1.10 13.32 -9.32
CA GLU A 51 -0.99 12.65 -8.00
C GLU A 51 -1.89 11.41 -7.91
N SER A 52 -3.15 11.53 -8.33
CA SER A 52 -4.09 10.40 -8.34
C SER A 52 -3.63 9.29 -9.31
N GLY A 53 -3.03 9.67 -10.43
CA GLY A 53 -2.48 8.75 -11.42
C GLY A 53 -1.27 7.98 -10.89
N GLU A 54 -0.38 8.66 -10.15
CA GLU A 54 0.77 8.02 -9.50
C GLU A 54 0.31 7.07 -8.39
N GLN A 55 -0.57 7.52 -7.49
CA GLN A 55 -1.12 6.70 -6.41
C GLN A 55 -1.84 5.45 -6.94
N ALA A 56 -2.64 5.59 -8.00
CA ALA A 56 -3.31 4.45 -8.64
C ALA A 56 -2.32 3.48 -9.28
N SER A 57 -1.23 3.99 -9.86
CA SER A 57 -0.16 3.18 -10.43
C SER A 57 0.59 2.43 -9.34
N GLU A 58 0.98 3.12 -8.26
CA GLU A 58 1.61 2.52 -7.08
C GLU A 58 0.71 1.44 -6.46
N GLN A 59 -0.61 1.65 -6.38
CA GLN A 59 -1.51 0.65 -5.80
C GLN A 59 -1.48 -0.69 -6.56
N VAL A 60 -1.25 -0.67 -7.87
CA VAL A 60 -1.21 -1.91 -8.68
C VAL A 60 0.18 -2.49 -8.84
N THR A 61 1.22 -1.65 -8.85
CA THR A 61 2.61 -2.10 -9.01
C THR A 61 3.30 -2.40 -7.68
N ASN A 62 2.98 -1.64 -6.62
CA ASN A 62 3.66 -1.67 -5.34
C ASN A 62 3.12 -2.77 -4.41
N ARG A 63 3.46 -4.02 -4.74
CA ARG A 63 3.05 -5.21 -3.99
C ARG A 63 4.20 -6.18 -3.76
N LEU A 64 4.08 -6.96 -2.69
CA LEU A 64 4.99 -8.08 -2.41
C LEU A 64 4.52 -9.32 -3.16
N VAL A 65 5.47 -10.09 -3.69
CA VAL A 65 5.21 -11.33 -4.39
C VAL A 65 5.87 -12.46 -3.63
N GLU A 66 5.10 -13.52 -3.42
CA GLU A 66 5.59 -14.77 -2.86
C GLU A 66 6.55 -15.47 -3.83
N VAL A 67 7.65 -15.99 -3.31
CA VAL A 67 8.57 -16.88 -4.04
C VAL A 67 8.37 -18.32 -3.64
N ASN A 68 8.22 -18.57 -2.33
CA ASN A 68 8.05 -19.90 -1.77
C ASN A 68 7.50 -19.81 -0.35
N THR A 69 6.64 -20.75 0.03
CA THR A 69 6.13 -20.88 1.39
C THR A 69 6.37 -22.28 1.93
N VAL A 70 6.81 -22.36 3.18
CA VAL A 70 7.15 -23.59 3.88
C VAL A 70 6.50 -23.56 5.26
N GLY A 71 5.72 -24.58 5.58
CA GLY A 71 5.21 -24.85 6.92
C GLY A 71 6.15 -25.76 7.71
N HIS A 72 6.38 -25.43 8.97
CA HIS A 72 7.04 -26.31 9.94
C HIS A 72 6.01 -27.13 10.69
N VAL A 73 6.22 -28.44 10.72
CA VAL A 73 5.34 -29.40 11.41
C VAL A 73 5.84 -29.58 12.83
N ASN A 74 4.95 -29.45 13.82
CA ASN A 74 5.26 -29.79 15.19
C ASN A 74 5.33 -31.32 15.33
N ASN A 75 6.55 -31.83 15.56
CA ASN A 75 6.78 -33.22 15.90
C ASN A 75 7.28 -33.30 17.34
N ALA A 76 6.66 -34.16 18.15
CA ALA A 76 6.99 -34.49 19.55
C ALA A 76 8.49 -34.70 19.89
N ASN A 77 9.36 -34.84 18.90
CA ASN A 77 10.79 -35.09 19.06
C ASN A 77 11.66 -33.83 18.94
N ASP A 78 11.10 -32.66 18.62
CA ASP A 78 11.81 -31.37 18.55
C ASP A 78 11.60 -30.53 19.83
N SER A 79 11.47 -31.19 20.97
CA SER A 79 11.39 -30.54 22.29
C SER A 79 12.78 -30.07 22.75
N GLY A 80 13.26 -28.98 22.16
CA GLY A 80 14.29 -28.15 22.76
C GLY A 80 13.76 -27.45 24.01
N ALA A 81 13.89 -28.11 25.17
CA ALA A 81 13.88 -27.57 26.53
C ALA A 81 13.05 -26.28 26.81
N GLY A 82 11.84 -26.46 27.36
CA GLY A 82 11.37 -25.58 28.45
C GLY A 82 10.17 -24.67 28.22
N ALA A 83 9.44 -24.77 27.11
CA ALA A 83 8.12 -24.16 27.00
C ALA A 83 7.06 -25.26 27.09
N GLU A 84 6.02 -25.05 27.90
CA GLU A 84 4.87 -25.94 27.96
C GLU A 84 4.17 -25.90 26.59
N ASP A 85 4.48 -26.88 25.75
CA ASP A 85 3.95 -26.99 24.40
C ASP A 85 2.47 -27.40 24.48
N LEU A 86 1.58 -26.43 24.27
CA LEU A 86 0.13 -26.60 24.30
C LEU A 86 -0.43 -27.15 22.97
N ILE A 87 0.44 -27.59 22.05
CA ILE A 87 0.06 -27.92 20.67
C ILE A 87 -0.03 -29.44 20.45
N GLU A 88 -1.03 -29.84 19.68
CA GLU A 88 -1.22 -31.23 19.27
C GLU A 88 -0.16 -31.65 18.24
N ASN A 89 0.45 -32.82 18.43
CA ASN A 89 1.48 -33.32 17.52
C ASN A 89 0.91 -33.53 16.10
N GLY A 90 1.65 -33.06 15.09
CA GLY A 90 1.27 -33.21 13.69
C GLY A 90 0.46 -32.05 13.11
N THR A 91 0.54 -30.87 13.69
CA THR A 91 0.02 -29.60 13.15
C THR A 91 1.16 -28.73 12.59
N ILE A 92 0.81 -27.67 11.85
CA ILE A 92 1.77 -26.64 11.44
C ILE A 92 1.74 -25.48 12.44
N ASP A 93 2.93 -25.13 12.94
CA ASP A 93 3.12 -24.07 13.95
C ASP A 93 3.73 -22.81 13.37
N TYR A 94 4.69 -22.96 12.44
CA TYR A 94 5.35 -21.83 11.81
C TYR A 94 5.13 -21.89 10.31
N VAL A 95 4.87 -20.74 9.72
CA VAL A 95 4.82 -20.54 8.28
C VAL A 95 5.92 -19.57 7.91
N ASN A 96 6.89 -20.05 7.14
CA ASN A 96 7.97 -19.26 6.58
C ASN A 96 7.68 -19.00 5.11
N MET A 97 7.62 -17.73 4.74
CA MET A 97 7.30 -17.29 3.40
C MET A 97 8.42 -16.39 2.90
N THR A 98 9.11 -16.83 1.85
CA THR A 98 10.07 -15.97 1.15
C THR A 98 9.30 -15.05 0.20
N THR A 99 9.43 -13.75 0.42
CA THR A 99 8.83 -12.72 -0.42
C THR A 99 9.88 -11.88 -1.12
N ARG A 100 9.43 -11.21 -2.18
CA ARG A 100 10.23 -10.27 -2.96
C ARG A 100 9.37 -9.14 -3.46
N LEU A 101 10.03 -8.11 -3.93
CA LEU A 101 9.38 -7.00 -4.61
C LEU A 101 8.75 -7.42 -5.96
N ALA A 102 7.54 -6.93 -6.26
CA ALA A 102 6.96 -7.09 -7.60
C ALA A 102 7.77 -6.30 -8.64
N PRO A 103 7.85 -6.78 -9.90
CA PRO A 103 8.48 -6.01 -10.97
C PRO A 103 7.78 -4.66 -11.17
N GLY A 104 8.54 -3.56 -11.19
CA GLY A 104 8.01 -2.20 -11.36
C GLY A 104 7.39 -1.58 -10.11
N SER A 105 7.52 -2.25 -8.96
CA SER A 105 7.23 -1.70 -7.65
C SER A 105 8.31 -0.71 -7.24
N SER A 106 7.92 0.34 -6.52
CA SER A 106 8.82 1.16 -5.71
C SER A 106 9.17 0.43 -4.41
N ASP A 107 9.96 1.07 -3.56
CA ASP A 107 10.38 0.53 -2.27
C ASP A 107 9.18 0.16 -1.38
N VAL A 108 9.21 -1.03 -0.78
CA VAL A 108 8.21 -1.49 0.18
C VAL A 108 8.83 -1.60 1.56
N ASN A 109 8.26 -0.88 2.52
CA ASN A 109 8.60 -1.07 3.93
C ASN A 109 7.80 -2.25 4.52
N LEU A 110 8.50 -3.23 5.08
CA LEU A 110 7.91 -4.42 5.71
C LEU A 110 7.22 -4.10 7.04
N ASN A 111 7.68 -3.09 7.76
CA ASN A 111 7.09 -2.66 9.02
C ASN A 111 5.71 -1.98 8.82
N ASP A 112 5.52 -1.25 7.73
CA ASP A 112 4.22 -0.64 7.38
C ASP A 112 3.27 -1.62 6.65
N THR A 113 3.73 -2.84 6.40
CA THR A 113 2.92 -3.87 5.74
C THR A 113 2.05 -4.56 6.77
N THR A 114 0.80 -4.83 6.40
CA THR A 114 -0.15 -5.56 7.23
C THR A 114 -0.55 -6.85 6.52
N MET A 115 -0.83 -7.89 7.28
CA MET A 115 -1.26 -9.17 6.71
C MET A 115 -2.56 -9.62 7.35
N GLN A 116 -3.45 -10.22 6.59
CA GLN A 116 -4.65 -10.86 7.10
C GLN A 116 -4.49 -12.36 6.93
N TRP A 117 -4.59 -13.08 8.04
CA TRP A 117 -4.64 -14.54 8.05
C TRP A 117 -6.08 -14.98 8.20
N VAL A 118 -6.50 -15.91 7.36
CA VAL A 118 -7.83 -16.50 7.38
C VAL A 118 -7.64 -18.02 7.43
N SER A 119 -7.87 -18.61 8.58
CA SER A 119 -7.99 -20.05 8.75
C SER A 119 -9.47 -20.46 8.73
N PRO A 120 -9.79 -21.77 8.66
CA PRO A 120 -11.18 -22.24 8.70
C PRO A 120 -11.91 -21.84 9.98
N ASP A 121 -11.18 -21.69 11.08
CA ASP A 121 -11.73 -21.47 12.43
C ASP A 121 -11.68 -19.99 12.85
N GLU A 122 -10.69 -19.22 12.41
CA GLU A 122 -10.49 -17.84 12.84
C GLU A 122 -9.90 -16.95 11.72
N SER A 123 -10.14 -15.65 11.81
CA SER A 123 -9.57 -14.64 10.91
C SER A 123 -8.96 -13.54 11.78
N SER A 124 -7.65 -13.28 11.61
CA SER A 124 -6.95 -12.23 12.36
C SER A 124 -5.95 -11.45 11.53
N GLN A 125 -5.77 -10.18 11.89
CA GLN A 125 -4.84 -9.27 11.24
C GLN A 125 -3.49 -9.35 11.96
N LEU A 126 -2.43 -9.63 11.21
CA LEU A 126 -1.06 -9.57 11.67
C LEU A 126 -0.43 -8.21 11.37
N VAL A 127 0.34 -7.74 12.34
CA VAL A 127 1.14 -6.51 12.24
C VAL A 127 2.62 -6.84 12.36
N ALA A 128 3.47 -5.94 11.90
CA ALA A 128 4.91 -6.08 11.99
C ALA A 128 5.39 -6.08 13.46
N ARG A 129 6.41 -6.88 13.77
CA ARG A 129 7.00 -7.04 15.12
C ARG A 129 7.31 -5.73 15.84
N ASP A 130 7.84 -4.74 15.14
CA ASP A 130 8.29 -3.47 15.72
C ASP A 130 7.18 -2.42 15.83
N THR A 131 5.93 -2.79 15.47
CA THR A 131 4.76 -1.96 15.73
C THR A 131 4.46 -2.01 17.23
N SER A 132 4.39 -0.85 17.88
CA SER A 132 3.98 -0.73 19.28
C SER A 132 2.47 -0.98 19.45
N THR A 133 2.01 -2.19 19.15
CA THR A 133 0.64 -2.61 19.42
C THR A 133 0.55 -3.18 20.82
N SER A 134 -0.49 -2.79 21.55
CA SER A 134 -0.80 -3.20 22.91
C SER A 134 -1.19 -4.69 23.02
N GLY A 135 -0.36 -5.62 22.52
CA GLY A 135 -0.54 -7.07 22.67
C GLY A 135 -1.81 -7.70 22.08
N ASP A 136 -2.69 -6.93 21.45
CA ASP A 136 -4.01 -7.40 21.00
C ASP A 136 -4.00 -8.06 19.61
N TYR A 137 -2.94 -7.89 18.82
CA TYR A 137 -2.81 -8.45 17.46
C TYR A 137 -1.63 -9.42 17.37
N PRO A 138 -1.77 -10.52 16.62
CA PRO A 138 -0.65 -11.37 16.27
C PRO A 138 0.41 -10.59 15.47
N ILE A 139 1.66 -11.00 15.61
CA ILE A 139 2.82 -10.38 14.98
C ILE A 139 3.50 -11.33 14.02
N PHE A 140 3.99 -10.79 12.90
CA PHE A 140 4.93 -11.48 12.01
C PHE A 140 6.33 -10.90 12.13
N ASN A 141 7.33 -11.74 11.93
CA ASN A 141 8.74 -11.37 11.90
C ASN A 141 9.27 -11.49 10.48
N TRP A 142 10.36 -10.83 10.16
CA TRP A 142 11.09 -11.05 8.93
C TRP A 142 12.59 -11.21 9.20
N THR A 143 13.24 -11.94 8.32
CA THR A 143 14.70 -12.01 8.22
C THR A 143 15.12 -11.78 6.77
N THR A 144 16.31 -11.23 6.57
CA THR A 144 16.85 -11.09 5.22
C THR A 144 17.43 -12.43 4.75
N VAL A 145 17.04 -12.86 3.55
CA VAL A 145 17.62 -14.03 2.87
C VAL A 145 18.69 -13.59 1.89
N ARG A 146 18.37 -12.54 1.13
CA ARG A 146 19.27 -11.95 0.15
C ARG A 146 19.01 -10.46 0.12
N ASP A 147 20.08 -9.71 0.29
CA ASP A 147 20.06 -8.26 0.30
C ASP A 147 21.45 -7.80 -0.13
N ASN A 148 21.50 -6.90 -1.12
CA ASN A 148 22.76 -6.45 -1.71
C ASN A 148 23.34 -5.20 -1.02
N ASP A 149 22.50 -4.40 -0.36
CA ASP A 149 22.84 -3.09 0.20
C ASP A 149 22.50 -2.98 1.69
N ALA A 150 22.00 -4.07 2.28
CA ALA A 150 21.55 -4.18 3.66
C ALA A 150 20.34 -3.29 4.00
N SER A 151 19.49 -2.93 3.03
CA SER A 151 18.28 -2.12 3.25
C SER A 151 17.30 -2.81 4.19
N VAL A 152 17.12 -4.14 4.07
CA VAL A 152 16.15 -4.91 4.85
C VAL A 152 16.58 -5.01 6.31
N GLN A 153 17.89 -5.01 6.59
CA GLN A 153 18.40 -5.08 7.97
C GLN A 153 18.43 -3.72 8.68
N ASN A 154 18.64 -2.63 7.95
CA ASN A 154 18.85 -1.30 8.54
C ASN A 154 17.59 -0.43 8.53
N ASP A 155 16.70 -0.61 7.55
CA ASP A 155 15.53 0.24 7.30
C ASP A 155 14.23 -0.58 7.07
N ASP A 156 14.31 -1.92 7.16
CA ASP A 156 13.17 -2.83 6.93
C ASP A 156 12.49 -2.65 5.57
N THR A 157 13.23 -2.11 4.59
CA THR A 157 12.74 -1.80 3.25
C THR A 157 13.31 -2.77 2.21
N LEU A 158 12.43 -3.24 1.33
CA LEU A 158 12.79 -3.92 0.08
C LEU A 158 12.83 -2.88 -1.03
N ASN A 159 14.03 -2.53 -1.51
CA ASN A 159 14.24 -1.50 -2.53
C ASN A 159 14.75 -2.08 -3.87
N ASP A 160 15.38 -3.26 -3.88
CA ASP A 160 15.87 -3.92 -5.09
C ASP A 160 15.00 -5.14 -5.47
N PRO A 161 14.66 -5.32 -6.77
CA PRO A 161 14.03 -6.54 -7.27
C PRO A 161 14.77 -7.86 -6.94
N VAL A 162 16.05 -7.82 -6.59
CA VAL A 162 16.84 -8.99 -6.17
C VAL A 162 16.70 -9.33 -4.69
N ASP A 163 16.17 -8.42 -3.89
CA ASP A 163 16.07 -8.61 -2.44
C ASP A 163 14.99 -9.62 -2.08
N ARG A 164 15.28 -10.40 -1.05
CA ARG A 164 14.43 -11.48 -0.54
C ARG A 164 14.36 -11.37 0.96
N ALA A 165 13.15 -11.22 1.47
CA ALA A 165 12.84 -11.27 2.89
C ALA A 165 12.04 -12.54 3.17
N GLU A 166 12.46 -13.31 4.18
CA GLU A 166 11.69 -14.43 4.71
C GLU A 166 10.83 -13.91 5.86
N ILE A 167 9.52 -13.94 5.66
CA ILE A 167 8.52 -13.61 6.66
C ILE A 167 8.18 -14.89 7.43
N THR A 168 8.31 -14.84 8.74
CA THR A 168 7.96 -15.93 9.66
C THR A 168 6.72 -15.54 10.44
N ILE A 169 5.68 -16.36 10.32
CA ILE A 169 4.44 -16.26 11.08
C ILE A 169 4.42 -17.41 12.07
N ASN A 170 4.27 -17.10 13.36
CA ASN A 170 4.02 -18.09 14.39
C ASN A 170 2.52 -18.19 14.62
N LEU A 171 1.94 -19.36 14.36
CA LEU A 171 0.52 -19.65 14.53
C LEU A 171 0.15 -19.92 15.99
N ASN A 172 1.13 -20.14 16.87
CA ASN A 172 0.96 -20.23 18.33
C ASN A 172 0.94 -18.82 18.96
N GLN A 173 0.00 -17.99 18.50
CA GLN A 173 -0.26 -16.68 19.05
C GLN A 173 -1.76 -16.55 19.32
N THR A 174 -2.13 -15.61 20.18
CA THR A 174 -3.54 -15.29 20.43
C THR A 174 -4.22 -14.87 19.13
N GLN A 175 -5.43 -15.37 18.88
CA GLN A 175 -6.23 -15.12 17.67
C GLN A 175 -5.71 -15.79 16.38
N LEU A 176 -4.74 -16.71 16.50
CA LEU A 176 -4.34 -17.59 15.41
C LEU A 176 -4.58 -19.04 15.83
N SER A 177 -4.88 -19.88 14.84
CA SER A 177 -4.98 -21.32 15.00
C SER A 177 -3.90 -22.03 14.18
N THR A 178 -3.32 -23.08 14.76
CA THR A 178 -2.44 -24.00 14.04
C THR A 178 -3.22 -24.71 12.94
N LEU A 179 -2.54 -25.13 11.87
CA LEU A 179 -3.20 -25.84 10.76
C LEU A 179 -3.04 -27.35 10.88
N ASP A 180 -4.15 -28.08 10.78
CA ASP A 180 -4.16 -29.53 10.73
C ASP A 180 -3.89 -30.06 9.31
N ALA A 181 -3.54 -31.34 9.22
CA ALA A 181 -3.41 -32.03 7.94
C ALA A 181 -4.72 -31.94 7.12
N GLY A 182 -4.62 -31.53 5.86
CA GLY A 182 -5.76 -31.38 4.96
C GLY A 182 -6.53 -30.06 5.08
N GLN A 183 -6.13 -29.15 5.99
CA GLN A 183 -6.69 -27.81 6.06
C GLN A 183 -6.02 -26.84 5.07
N SER A 184 -6.69 -25.73 4.80
CA SER A 184 -6.16 -24.62 3.99
C SER A 184 -6.31 -23.30 4.73
N ALA A 185 -5.37 -22.39 4.52
CA ALA A 185 -5.44 -21.02 5.01
C ALA A 185 -5.22 -20.03 3.87
N GLU A 186 -5.77 -18.83 4.01
CA GLU A 186 -5.52 -17.71 3.11
C GLU A 186 -4.72 -16.63 3.83
N LEU A 187 -3.66 -16.17 3.19
CA LEU A 187 -2.83 -15.06 3.65
C LEU A 187 -2.95 -13.92 2.63
N GLN A 188 -3.47 -12.78 3.07
CA GLN A 188 -3.56 -11.58 2.27
C GLN A 188 -2.60 -10.53 2.80
N ILE A 189 -1.61 -10.18 1.99
CA ILE A 189 -0.59 -9.17 2.30
C ILE A 189 -1.04 -7.84 1.70
N SER A 190 -1.02 -6.76 2.51
CA SER A 190 -1.35 -5.40 2.09
C SER A 190 -0.20 -4.45 2.39
N THR A 191 0.37 -3.85 1.35
CA THR A 191 1.43 -2.83 1.48
C THR A 191 0.82 -1.45 1.78
N ARG A 192 1.65 -0.49 2.22
CA ARG A 192 1.22 0.88 2.51
C ARG A 192 0.60 1.61 1.30
N SER A 193 1.09 1.36 0.09
CA SER A 193 0.51 1.93 -1.14
C SER A 193 -0.81 1.26 -1.56
N GLY A 194 -1.31 0.29 -0.79
CA GLY A 194 -2.57 -0.41 -1.05
C GLY A 194 -2.45 -1.59 -2.02
N GLY A 195 -1.23 -1.98 -2.38
CA GLY A 195 -0.98 -3.17 -3.16
C GLY A 195 -1.27 -4.43 -2.35
N GLN A 196 -2.09 -5.31 -2.92
CA GLN A 196 -2.53 -6.53 -2.26
C GLN A 196 -2.07 -7.78 -2.99
N THR A 197 -1.64 -8.78 -2.22
CA THR A 197 -1.31 -10.10 -2.72
C THR A 197 -1.96 -11.15 -1.83
N THR A 198 -2.78 -12.00 -2.43
CA THR A 198 -3.44 -13.13 -1.75
C THR A 198 -2.70 -14.42 -2.08
N ILE A 199 -2.44 -15.21 -1.06
CA ILE A 199 -1.75 -16.50 -1.12
C ILE A 199 -2.65 -17.52 -0.43
N THR A 200 -2.87 -18.66 -1.08
CA THR A 200 -3.63 -19.77 -0.49
C THR A 200 -2.65 -20.88 -0.14
N LEU A 201 -2.55 -21.20 1.14
CA LEU A 201 -1.72 -22.25 1.68
C LEU A 201 -2.56 -23.51 1.82
N VAL A 202 -2.09 -24.64 1.28
CA VAL A 202 -2.81 -25.92 1.37
C VAL A 202 -1.94 -26.94 2.08
N VAL A 203 -2.40 -27.40 3.24
CA VAL A 203 -1.71 -28.42 4.03
C VAL A 203 -2.02 -29.80 3.46
N PRO A 204 -1.02 -30.64 3.15
CA PRO A 204 -1.25 -32.01 2.71
C PRO A 204 -1.97 -32.88 3.76
N ASP A 205 -2.71 -33.88 3.30
CA ASP A 205 -3.46 -34.83 4.15
C ASP A 205 -2.59 -35.70 5.08
N SER A 206 -1.26 -35.65 4.93
CA SER A 206 -0.34 -36.40 5.78
C SER A 206 0.94 -35.62 6.09
N LEU A 207 1.10 -35.31 7.38
CA LEU A 207 2.26 -34.64 7.97
C LEU A 207 3.21 -35.62 8.69
N SER A 208 2.91 -36.93 8.64
CA SER A 208 3.70 -37.96 9.32
C SER A 208 5.15 -38.00 8.83
N ASN A 209 6.11 -38.00 9.77
CA ASN A 209 7.56 -38.05 9.53
C ASN A 209 8.13 -36.89 8.69
N LYS A 210 7.44 -35.75 8.61
CA LYS A 210 7.95 -34.54 7.95
C LYS A 210 8.19 -33.47 9.01
N ASN A 211 9.34 -32.80 8.94
CA ASN A 211 9.62 -31.63 9.78
C ASN A 211 9.23 -30.32 9.08
N THR A 212 9.19 -30.34 7.75
CA THR A 212 8.77 -29.21 6.92
C THR A 212 7.95 -29.69 5.72
N VAL A 213 7.05 -28.84 5.26
CA VAL A 213 6.18 -29.09 4.11
C VAL A 213 6.09 -27.82 3.28
N GLN A 214 6.19 -27.95 1.95
CA GLN A 214 5.91 -26.84 1.05
C GLN A 214 4.39 -26.63 0.98
N LEU A 215 3.96 -25.39 1.19
CA LEU A 215 2.55 -24.98 1.24
C LEU A 215 2.12 -24.22 -0.01
#